data_AF-A0A3D3RIA8-F1
#
_entry.id   AF-A0A3D3RIA8-F1
#
_cell.length_a   1.000
_cell.length_b   1.000
_cell.length_c   1.000
_cell.angle_alpha   90.00
_cell.angle_beta   90.00
_cell.angle_gamma   90.00
#
_symmetry.space_group_name_H-M   'P 1'
#
loop_
_entity.id
_entity.type
_entity.pdbx_description
1 polymer ?
#
loop_
_entity_poly.entity_id
_entity_poly.type
_entity_poly.pdbx_seq_one_letter_code
_entity_poly.pdbx_strand_id
1 'polypeptide(L)' 'MKYLYIIDHFVPFPRSEYGGIWNVIAESDEQCFDIVVSEDDELNLGCYTKLRENIKKSSKYALLDEEKSKVVTSFLT' A
#
# COMPACT_ATOMS: atom_id res chain seq x y z
N MET A 1 -10.21 8.89 11.73
CA MET A 1 -9.65 9.81 10.71
C MET A 1 -8.83 8.99 9.76
N LYS A 2 -9.03 9.16 8.44
CA LYS A 2 -8.36 8.35 7.42
C LYS A 2 -7.31 9.17 6.68
N TYR A 3 -6.37 8.47 6.08
CA TYR A 3 -5.27 9.03 5.34
C TYR A 3 -5.19 8.40 3.96
N LEU A 4 -4.76 9.20 2.98
CA LEU A 4 -4.21 8.70 1.74
C LEU A 4 -2.74 8.35 1.96
N TYR A 5 -2.42 7.07 1.85
CA TYR A 5 -1.08 6.52 1.87
C TYR A 5 -0.53 6.44 0.44
N ILE A 6 0.68 6.96 0.24
CA ILE A 6 1.45 6.78 -1.01
C ILE A 6 2.61 5.84 -0.71
N ILE A 7 2.51 4.60 -1.15
CA ILE A 7 3.37 3.48 -0.73
C ILE A 7 4.17 2.99 -1.93
N ASP A 8 5.49 2.89 -1.79
CA ASP A 8 6.32 2.24 -2.78
C ASP A 8 6.00 0.74 -2.87
N HIS A 9 5.91 0.22 -4.10
CA HIS A 9 5.69 -1.19 -4.36
C HIS A 9 6.77 -2.05 -3.70
N PHE A 10 6.37 -3.22 -3.21
CA PHE A 10 7.14 -4.00 -2.25
C PHE A 10 7.78 -5.25 -2.87
N VAL A 11 7.43 -5.60 -4.11
CA VAL A 11 8.07 -6.69 -4.86
C VAL A 11 9.38 -6.19 -5.47
N PRO A 12 10.51 -6.89 -5.23
CA PRO A 12 11.80 -6.46 -5.76
C PRO A 12 12.06 -6.93 -7.20
N PHE A 13 13.07 -6.34 -7.82
CA PHE A 13 13.68 -6.87 -9.05
C PHE A 13 14.15 -8.33 -8.86
N PRO A 14 14.01 -9.23 -9.87
CA PRO A 14 13.49 -8.97 -11.22
C PRO A 14 11.98 -9.18 -11.37
N ARG A 15 11.26 -9.50 -10.29
CA ARG A 15 9.82 -9.78 -10.37
C ARG A 15 8.98 -8.54 -10.64
N SER A 16 9.46 -7.40 -10.17
CA SER A 16 8.95 -6.08 -10.52
C SER A 16 10.14 -5.24 -10.96
N GLU A 17 10.24 -4.95 -12.26
CA GLU A 17 11.46 -4.37 -12.84
C GLU A 17 11.64 -2.89 -12.45
N TYR A 18 10.56 -2.12 -12.46
CA TYR A 18 10.58 -0.68 -12.17
C TYR A 18 9.85 -0.31 -10.87
N GLY A 19 9.38 -1.31 -10.10
CA GLY A 19 8.65 -1.06 -8.87
C GLY A 19 7.21 -0.65 -9.13
N GLY A 20 6.80 0.43 -8.50
CA GLY A 20 5.44 0.93 -8.59
C GLY A 20 5.01 1.70 -7.36
N ILE A 21 3.77 2.17 -7.38
CA ILE A 21 3.18 2.94 -6.29
C ILE A 21 1.75 2.43 -6.03
N TRP A 22 1.40 2.33 -4.76
CA TRP A 22 0.05 2.12 -4.27
C TRP A 22 -0.48 3.40 -3.64
N ASN A 23 -1.71 3.80 -4.02
CA ASN A 23 -2.45 4.86 -3.37
C ASN A 23 -3.60 4.23 -2.59
N VAL A 24 -3.55 4.29 -1.27
CA VAL A 24 -4.47 3.54 -0.40
C VAL A 24 -5.11 4.47 0.62
N ILE A 25 -6.43 4.37 0.79
CA ILE A 25 -7.14 5.04 1.87
C ILE A 25 -7.27 4.06 3.03
N ALA A 26 -6.74 4.44 4.20
CA ALA A 26 -6.83 3.63 5.41
C ALA A 26 -6.82 4.50 6.68
N GLU A 27 -7.25 3.94 7.80
CA GLU A 27 -7.26 4.59 9.12
C GLU A 27 -6.00 4.32 9.95
N SER A 28 -5.29 3.24 9.65
CA SER A 28 -4.08 2.81 10.37
C SER A 28 -3.15 2.06 9.43
N ASP A 29 -1.89 1.91 9.84
CA ASP A 29 -0.87 1.15 9.09
C ASP A 29 -1.23 -0.33 8.97
N GLU A 30 -1.94 -0.88 9.96
CA GLU A 30 -2.42 -2.26 9.96
C GLU A 30 -3.57 -2.44 8.97
N GLN A 31 -4.58 -1.56 8.99
CA GLN A 31 -5.64 -1.59 7.99
C GLN A 31 -5.09 -1.38 6.58
N CYS A 32 -4.11 -0.48 6.41
CA CYS A 32 -3.45 -0.25 5.13
C CYS A 32 -2.74 -1.50 4.62
N PHE A 33 -2.04 -2.21 5.50
CA PHE A 33 -1.39 -3.47 5.19
C PHE A 33 -2.41 -4.53 4.73
N ASP A 34 -3.50 -4.72 5.49
CA ASP A 34 -4.52 -5.72 5.18
C ASP A 34 -5.19 -5.45 3.82
N ILE A 35 -5.46 -4.18 3.49
CA ILE A 35 -6.03 -3.79 2.19
C ILE A 35 -5.08 -4.16 1.04
N VAL A 36 -3.79 -3.85 1.16
CA VAL A 36 -2.82 -4.14 0.09
C VAL A 36 -2.60 -5.64 -0.05
N VAL A 37 -2.52 -6.39 1.06
CA VAL A 37 -2.39 -7.86 1.02
C VAL A 37 -3.61 -8.51 0.38
N SER A 38 -4.81 -8.01 0.70
CA SER A 38 -6.04 -8.50 0.09
C SER A 38 -6.12 -8.20 -1.41
N GLU A 39 -5.57 -7.07 -1.89
CA GLU A 39 -5.53 -6.75 -3.32
C GLU A 39 -4.42 -7.51 -4.06
N ASP A 40 -3.34 -7.90 -3.37
CA ASP A 40 -2.24 -8.72 -3.88
C ASP A 40 -2.57 -10.23 -3.96
N ASP A 41 -3.74 -10.65 -3.48
CA ASP A 41 -4.19 -12.06 -3.44
C ASP A 41 -3.17 -13.02 -2.76
N GLU A 42 -2.45 -12.54 -1.75
CA GLU A 42 -1.42 -13.33 -1.05
C GLU A 42 -0.29 -13.87 -1.96
N LEU A 43 -0.10 -13.31 -3.16
CA LEU A 43 0.86 -13.82 -4.13
C LEU A 43 2.32 -13.54 -3.74
N ASN A 44 2.55 -12.50 -2.94
CA ASN A 44 3.89 -12.02 -2.59
C ASN A 44 4.22 -12.12 -1.09
N LEU A 45 3.76 -13.19 -0.42
CA LEU A 45 3.98 -13.45 1.02
C LEU A 45 5.41 -13.14 1.53
N GLY A 46 6.44 -13.53 0.77
CA GLY A 46 7.84 -13.30 1.13
C GLY A 46 8.28 -11.83 1.12
N CYS A 47 7.47 -10.93 0.57
CA CYS A 47 7.75 -9.50 0.43
C CYS A 47 6.96 -8.63 1.43
N TYR A 48 6.10 -9.22 2.27
CA TYR A 48 5.22 -8.45 3.17
C TYR A 48 5.92 -7.76 4.33
N THR A 49 7.09 -8.24 4.74
CA THR A 49 7.96 -7.47 5.64
C THR A 49 8.35 -6.13 5.00
N LYS A 50 8.67 -6.13 3.69
CA LYS A 50 9.01 -4.92 2.94
C LYS A 50 7.81 -4.00 2.78
N LEU A 51 6.63 -4.55 2.53
CA LEU A 51 5.38 -3.79 2.50
C LEU A 51 5.15 -3.04 3.82
N ARG A 52 5.31 -3.71 4.97
CA ARG A 52 5.16 -3.07 6.30
C ARG A 52 6.16 -1.93 6.51
N GLU A 53 7.40 -2.11 6.09
CA GLU A 53 8.41 -1.04 6.14
C GLU A 53 8.02 0.15 5.26
N ASN A 54 7.57 -0.12 4.04
CA ASN A 54 7.18 0.92 3.07
C ASN A 54 5.95 1.69 3.57
N ILE A 55 4.94 1.02 4.18
CA ILE A 55 3.79 1.69 4.81
C ILE A 55 4.23 2.60 5.95
N LYS A 56 5.13 2.14 6.83
CA LYS A 56 5.63 2.97 7.94
C LYS A 56 6.35 4.23 7.45
N LYS A 57 7.06 4.14 6.33
CA LYS A 57 7.84 5.25 5.73
C LYS A 57 7.04 6.09 4.72
N SER A 58 5.86 5.64 4.32
CA SER A 58 5.02 6.27 3.31
C SER A 58 4.64 7.71 3.67
N SER A 59 4.42 8.53 2.64
CA SER A 59 3.76 9.82 2.83
C SER A 59 2.28 9.60 3.10
N LYS A 60 1.73 10.27 4.12
CA LYS A 60 0.35 10.12 4.58
C LYS A 60 -0.32 11.49 4.60
N TYR A 61 -1.47 11.61 3.95
CA TYR A 61 -2.24 12.85 3.87
C TYR A 61 -3.61 12.66 4.50
N ALA A 62 -3.96 13.47 5.49
CA ALA A 62 -5.28 13.45 6.10
C ALA A 62 -6.37 13.79 5.07
N LEU A 63 -7.46 13.01 5.08
CA LEU A 63 -8.63 13.28 4.25
C LEU A 63 -9.60 14.23 4.96
N LEU A 64 -10.24 15.09 4.17
CA LEU A 64 -11.25 16.03 4.66
C LEU A 64 -12.56 15.31 4.99
N ASP A 65 -13.01 14.44 4.08
CA ASP A 65 -14.28 13.73 4.17
C ASP A 65 -14.12 12.27 4.57
N GLU A 66 -15.23 11.64 4.97
CA GLU A 66 -15.28 10.21 5.25
C GLU A 66 -15.28 9.39 3.96
N GLU A 67 -14.08 8.96 3.55
CA GLU A 67 -13.91 8.05 2.42
C GLU A 67 -13.88 6.57 2.85
N LYS A 68 -14.29 5.67 1.96
CA LYS A 68 -14.15 4.22 2.19
C LYS A 68 -12.69 3.81 2.14
N SER A 69 -12.30 2.88 3.01
CA SER A 69 -10.94 2.33 2.96
C SER A 69 -10.83 1.40 1.76
N LYS A 70 -9.86 1.65 0.87
CA LYS A 70 -9.68 0.94 -0.40
C LYS A 70 -8.33 1.29 -1.04
N VAL A 71 -7.92 0.49 -2.01
CA VAL A 71 -6.97 0.94 -3.03
C VAL A 71 -7.68 1.95 -3.93
N VAL A 72 -7.13 3.16 -4.04
CA VAL A 72 -7.65 4.22 -4.93
C VAL A 72 -7.15 3.99 -6.35
N THR A 73 -5.85 3.70 -6.47
CA THR A 73 -5.17 3.43 -7.73
C THR A 73 -3.80 2.80 -7.42
N SER A 74 -3.37 1.89 -8.28
CA SER A 74 -2.02 1.33 -8.27
C SER A 74 -1.41 1.43 -9.67
N PHE A 75 -0.10 1.67 -9.71
CA PHE A 75 0.72 1.54 -10.90
C PHE A 75 1.89 0.65 -10.56
N LEU A 76 1.88 -0.58 -11.08
CA LEU A 76 2.82 -1.64 -10.72
C LEU A 76 3.46 -2.17 -12.01
N THR A 77 4.73 -2.55 -11.96
CA THR A 77 5.50 -3.05 -13.11
C THR A 77 6.26 -4.31 -12.77
#